data_AF-A0A7W9UWC7-F1
#
_entry.id   AF-A0A7W9UWC7-F1
#
_cell.length_a   1.000
_cell.length_b   1.000
_cell.length_c   1.000
_cell.angle_alpha   90.00
_cell.angle_beta   90.00
_cell.angle_gamma   90.00
#
_symmetry.space_group_name_H-M   'P 1'
#
loop_
_entity.id
_entity.type
_entity.pdbx_description
1 polymer ?
#
loop_
_entity_poly.entity_id
_entity_poly.type
_entity_poly.pdbx_seq_one_letter_code
_entity_poly.pdbx_strand_id
1 'polypeptide(L)'
;MSGTPWARGRLLGGFGGPRLLFGRMYEDWGVELAVFPPPGARVLCIASAGDTAAALAGAGYEVTAVDVNAVQLAYARERLAGGAAREGTAEAVMRVGRGAAARLLPAWRQEKLRDFLALDDPAEQARRWRQELDTPGLRRLMRIGLRPGGALAVALRPSFAGVVPARFDEVLRRRLQRTVSRHPNARNEWLWRLLAGAQPPAVPAPPPEPEPAAGAGVRLVHGDVVHTLQRAPRGGYDAVTLSNVLDGPDAGFARRLRAAVRHAVRPGGVVVLRSAREPGAHGPGWAGQDRSALWGVVRAVRLGDAAGDRRIEP
;
A
#
# COMPACT_ATOMS: atom_id res chain seq x y z
N MET A 1 24.22 6.35 6.38
CA MET A 1 23.34 5.16 6.48
C MET A 1 21.92 5.66 6.69
N SER A 2 20.98 5.33 5.79
CA SER A 2 19.60 5.83 5.86
C SER A 2 18.85 5.13 6.99
N GLY A 3 18.70 5.82 8.12
CA GLY A 3 17.99 5.33 9.31
C GLY A 3 16.47 5.34 9.15
N THR A 4 15.92 4.74 8.09
CA THR A 4 14.47 4.57 7.97
C THR A 4 14.01 3.32 8.72
N PRO A 5 12.83 3.35 9.36
CA PRO A 5 12.32 2.20 10.12
C PRO A 5 12.06 0.97 9.23
N TRP A 6 11.85 1.21 7.93
CA TRP A 6 11.57 0.22 6.89
C TRP A 6 12.73 -0.74 6.60
N ALA A 7 13.99 -0.28 6.70
CA ALA A 7 15.19 -1.10 6.42
C ALA A 7 15.28 -2.38 7.26
N ARG A 8 14.69 -2.38 8.47
CA ARG A 8 14.68 -3.54 9.35
C ARG A 8 13.49 -4.46 9.12
N GLY A 9 12.46 -4.04 8.39
CA GLY A 9 11.29 -4.89 8.08
C GLY A 9 10.56 -5.42 9.30
N ARG A 10 10.46 -4.64 10.38
CA ARG A 10 9.87 -5.08 11.65
C ARG A 10 8.86 -4.06 12.16
N LEU A 11 7.58 -4.37 12.02
CA LEU A 11 6.53 -3.58 12.66
C LEU A 11 6.58 -3.71 14.19
N LEU A 12 6.82 -4.93 14.70
CA LEU A 12 6.79 -5.24 16.14
C LEU A 12 8.19 -5.22 16.78
N GLY A 13 8.24 -4.98 18.09
CA GLY A 13 9.45 -5.07 18.92
C GLY A 13 10.14 -6.44 18.87
N GLY A 14 11.45 -6.49 19.14
CA GLY A 14 12.25 -7.73 19.26
C GLY A 14 13.66 -7.65 18.68
N PHE A 15 14.53 -8.62 19.05
CA PHE A 15 15.94 -8.72 18.63
C PHE A 15 16.14 -9.52 17.32
N GLY A 16 17.22 -9.26 16.58
CA GLY A 16 17.63 -9.99 15.36
C GLY A 16 17.61 -9.18 14.05
N GLY A 17 17.97 -9.84 12.92
CA GLY A 17 18.12 -9.24 11.59
C GLY A 17 16.82 -8.84 10.87
N PRO A 18 16.92 -8.28 9.64
CA PRO A 18 15.79 -7.88 8.81
C PRO A 18 14.80 -9.03 8.55
N ARG A 19 13.51 -8.73 8.36
CA ARG A 19 12.45 -9.71 8.09
C ARG A 19 11.54 -9.28 6.94
N LEU A 20 10.76 -10.25 6.44
CA LEU A 20 9.67 -9.99 5.51
C LEU A 20 8.59 -9.16 6.21
N LEU A 21 8.36 -7.96 5.70
CA LEU A 21 7.40 -7.03 6.29
C LEU A 21 6.03 -7.21 5.66
N PHE A 22 6.01 -7.26 4.33
CA PHE A 22 4.80 -7.36 3.53
C PHE A 22 4.84 -8.59 2.64
N GLY A 23 3.89 -9.48 2.85
CA GLY A 23 3.65 -10.62 1.97
C GLY A 23 2.92 -10.24 0.69
N ARG A 24 2.07 -9.21 0.75
CA ARG A 24 1.35 -8.64 -0.39
C ARG A 24 1.22 -7.13 -0.23
N MET A 25 1.12 -6.41 -1.35
CA MET A 25 0.82 -4.99 -1.33
C MET A 25 -0.67 -4.67 -1.30
N TYR A 26 -0.97 -3.65 -0.49
CA TYR A 26 -2.26 -3.01 -0.36
C TYR A 26 -2.19 -1.65 -1.03
N GLU A 27 -1.88 -1.65 -2.32
CA GLU A 27 -1.72 -0.46 -3.15
C GLU A 27 -2.57 -0.66 -4.40
N ASP A 28 -3.57 0.20 -4.58
CA ASP A 28 -4.34 0.19 -5.82
C ASP A 28 -3.47 0.74 -6.95
N TRP A 29 -2.83 -0.16 -7.69
CA TRP A 29 -2.00 0.18 -8.85
C TRP A 29 -2.82 0.75 -10.03
N GLY A 30 -4.15 0.66 -9.98
CA GLY A 30 -5.03 1.34 -10.93
C GLY A 30 -4.85 2.86 -10.91
N VAL A 31 -4.40 3.44 -9.78
CA VAL A 31 -4.07 4.86 -9.71
C VAL A 31 -2.89 5.20 -10.62
N GLU A 32 -1.79 4.44 -10.56
CA GLU A 32 -0.64 4.62 -11.46
C GLU A 32 -1.06 4.48 -12.91
N LEU A 33 -1.76 3.39 -13.24
CA LEU A 33 -2.18 3.12 -14.61
C LEU A 33 -3.07 4.24 -15.19
N ALA A 34 -3.82 4.94 -14.34
CA ALA A 34 -4.66 6.07 -14.75
C ALA A 34 -3.90 7.38 -14.97
N VAL A 35 -2.73 7.57 -14.34
CA VAL A 35 -2.03 8.88 -14.30
C VAL A 35 -0.66 8.87 -14.94
N PHE A 36 -0.05 7.70 -15.12
CA PHE A 36 1.25 7.56 -15.76
C PHE A 36 1.16 7.81 -17.27
N PRO A 37 2.27 8.23 -17.90
CA PRO A 37 2.34 8.30 -19.36
C PRO A 37 2.10 6.93 -20.01
N PRO A 38 1.89 6.85 -21.34
CA PRO A 38 1.67 5.58 -22.03
C PRO A 38 2.78 4.54 -21.81
N PRO A 39 2.51 3.24 -22.07
CA PRO A 39 3.49 2.15 -21.98
C PRO A 39 4.80 2.43 -22.74
N GLY A 40 5.89 1.80 -22.30
CA GLY A 40 7.27 2.09 -22.74
C GLY A 40 7.96 3.19 -21.91
N ALA A 41 7.23 3.84 -21.00
CA ALA A 41 7.81 4.82 -20.08
C ALA A 41 8.66 4.15 -18.98
N ARG A 42 9.73 4.84 -18.57
CA ARG A 42 10.63 4.41 -17.49
C ARG A 42 10.07 4.79 -16.14
N VAL A 43 9.79 3.79 -15.31
CA VAL A 43 9.11 3.97 -14.03
C VAL A 43 9.98 3.45 -12.89
N LEU A 44 10.13 4.25 -11.83
CA LEU A 44 10.67 3.77 -10.56
C LEU A 44 9.54 3.51 -9.55
N CYS A 45 9.56 2.37 -8.89
CA CYS A 45 8.65 2.06 -7.79
C CYS A 45 9.40 1.51 -6.57
N ILE A 46 8.72 1.49 -5.41
CA ILE A 46 9.20 0.70 -4.27
C ILE A 46 8.90 -0.78 -4.52
N ALA A 47 9.88 -1.66 -4.33
CA ALA A 47 9.70 -3.08 -4.67
C ALA A 47 8.70 -3.76 -3.74
N SER A 48 8.83 -3.59 -2.42
CA SER A 48 7.89 -4.12 -1.43
C SER A 48 7.61 -5.62 -1.66
N ALA A 49 6.35 -6.06 -1.76
CA ALA A 49 6.01 -7.45 -2.07
C ALA A 49 6.08 -7.81 -3.58
N GLY A 50 6.35 -6.83 -4.45
CA GLY A 50 6.46 -6.99 -5.90
C GLY A 50 5.16 -6.77 -6.67
N ASP A 51 4.00 -6.65 -6.02
CA ASP A 51 2.70 -6.60 -6.74
C ASP A 51 2.58 -5.35 -7.65
N THR A 52 2.90 -4.15 -7.13
CA THR A 52 2.89 -2.91 -7.95
C THR A 52 3.90 -2.98 -9.09
N ALA A 53 5.10 -3.54 -8.85
CA ALA A 53 6.13 -3.68 -9.88
C ALA A 53 5.69 -4.64 -11.00
N ALA A 54 5.08 -5.77 -10.64
CA ALA A 54 4.53 -6.74 -11.59
C ALA A 54 3.39 -6.14 -12.41
N ALA A 55 2.45 -5.43 -11.76
CA ALA A 55 1.33 -4.79 -12.44
C ALA A 55 1.79 -3.73 -13.44
N LEU A 56 2.81 -2.93 -13.09
CA LEU A 56 3.39 -1.95 -14.00
C LEU A 56 4.15 -2.63 -15.15
N ALA A 57 4.95 -3.66 -14.89
CA ALA A 57 5.63 -4.40 -15.95
C ALA A 57 4.65 -5.06 -16.92
N GLY A 58 3.59 -5.70 -16.41
CA GLY A 58 2.52 -6.30 -17.21
C GLY A 58 1.72 -5.27 -18.02
N ALA A 59 1.69 -4.00 -17.59
CA ALA A 59 1.13 -2.89 -18.37
C ALA A 59 2.11 -2.30 -19.40
N GLY A 60 3.31 -2.87 -19.55
CA GLY A 60 4.30 -2.48 -20.56
C GLY A 60 5.26 -1.36 -20.15
N TYR A 61 5.41 -1.08 -18.85
CA TYR A 61 6.39 -0.10 -18.35
C TYR A 61 7.79 -0.71 -18.19
N GLU A 62 8.82 0.12 -18.37
CA GLU A 62 10.20 -0.24 -18.00
C GLU A 62 10.41 0.03 -16.50
N VAL A 63 10.30 -1.02 -15.67
CA VAL A 63 10.23 -0.86 -14.21
C VAL A 63 11.59 -1.03 -13.54
N THR A 64 12.00 -0.02 -12.77
CA THR A 64 13.04 -0.15 -11.74
C THR A 64 12.39 -0.18 -10.36
N ALA A 65 12.46 -1.32 -9.68
CA ALA A 65 11.88 -1.52 -8.35
C ALA A 65 12.98 -1.49 -7.27
N VAL A 66 12.87 -0.56 -6.33
CA VAL A 66 13.89 -0.27 -5.30
C VAL A 66 13.37 -0.66 -3.93
N ASP A 67 14.20 -1.32 -3.11
CA ASP A 67 13.88 -1.52 -1.70
C ASP A 67 15.14 -1.41 -0.84
N VAL A 68 14.99 -0.85 0.36
CA VAL A 68 16.06 -0.71 1.34
C VAL A 68 16.24 -1.99 2.17
N ASN A 69 15.20 -2.81 2.29
CA ASN A 69 15.21 -4.07 3.01
C ASN A 69 15.57 -5.22 2.05
N ALA A 70 16.77 -5.79 2.23
CA ALA A 70 17.26 -6.88 1.39
C ALA A 70 16.37 -8.14 1.42
N VAL A 71 15.72 -8.44 2.56
CA VAL A 71 14.81 -9.59 2.68
C VAL A 71 13.53 -9.36 1.87
N GLN A 72 13.01 -8.14 1.92
CA GLN A 72 11.84 -7.74 1.16
C GLN A 72 12.14 -7.77 -0.36
N LEU A 73 13.31 -7.28 -0.77
CA LEU A 73 13.74 -7.32 -2.17
C LEU A 73 13.97 -8.75 -2.70
N ALA A 74 14.58 -9.62 -1.89
CA ALA A 74 14.74 -11.03 -2.25
C ALA A 74 13.38 -11.72 -2.42
N TYR A 75 12.43 -11.44 -1.53
CA TYR A 75 11.07 -11.94 -1.67
C TYR A 75 10.36 -11.40 -2.92
N ALA A 76 10.48 -10.11 -3.22
CA ALA A 76 9.94 -9.53 -4.45
C ALA A 76 10.50 -10.23 -5.70
N ARG A 77 11.80 -10.56 -5.72
CA ARG A 77 12.43 -11.33 -6.80
C ARG A 77 11.77 -12.70 -6.99
N GLU A 78 11.58 -13.44 -5.90
CA GLU A 78 10.91 -14.75 -5.95
C GLU A 78 9.47 -14.63 -6.46
N ARG A 79 8.72 -13.63 -5.99
CA ARG A 79 7.34 -13.38 -6.41
C ARG A 79 7.25 -13.04 -7.90
N LEU A 80 8.15 -12.18 -8.39
CA LEU A 80 8.24 -11.82 -9.81
C LEU A 80 8.64 -13.00 -10.71
N ALA A 81 9.33 -13.99 -10.14
CA ALA A 81 9.65 -15.27 -10.81
C ALA A 81 8.53 -16.32 -10.69
N GLY A 82 7.32 -15.95 -10.23
CA GLY A 82 6.18 -16.85 -10.09
C GLY A 82 6.09 -17.58 -8.74
N GLY A 83 6.95 -17.26 -7.79
CA GLY A 83 6.94 -17.83 -6.44
C GLY A 83 5.64 -17.53 -5.68
N ALA A 84 5.22 -18.43 -4.81
CA ALA A 84 4.02 -18.27 -4.00
C ALA A 84 4.12 -17.11 -3.00
N ALA A 85 2.97 -16.50 -2.68
CA ALA A 85 2.91 -15.46 -1.65
C ALA A 85 3.14 -16.08 -0.25
N ARG A 86 3.95 -15.40 0.57
CA ARG A 86 4.24 -15.76 1.97
C ARG A 86 3.74 -14.65 2.90
N GLU A 87 3.26 -14.99 4.10
CA GLU A 87 2.84 -13.97 5.06
C GLU A 87 4.05 -13.17 5.58
N GLY A 88 3.97 -11.84 5.51
CA GLY A 88 4.87 -10.93 6.20
C GLY A 88 4.38 -10.62 7.62
N THR A 89 5.16 -9.81 8.33
CA THR A 89 4.78 -9.37 9.68
C THR A 89 3.47 -8.59 9.69
N ALA A 90 3.20 -7.79 8.66
CA ALA A 90 1.94 -7.04 8.54
C ALA A 90 0.73 -7.97 8.44
N GLU A 91 0.79 -8.97 7.57
CA GLU A 91 -0.30 -9.94 7.40
C GLU A 91 -0.51 -10.80 8.63
N ALA A 92 0.55 -11.16 9.37
CA ALA A 92 0.44 -11.88 10.63
C ALA A 92 -0.35 -11.08 11.69
N VAL A 93 -0.10 -9.77 11.80
CA VAL A 93 -0.88 -8.88 12.68
C VAL A 93 -2.34 -8.79 12.22
N MET A 94 -2.57 -8.61 10.92
CA MET A 94 -3.93 -8.59 10.37
C MET A 94 -4.67 -9.90 10.63
N ARG A 95 -4.00 -11.05 10.51
CA ARG A 95 -4.57 -12.38 10.79
C ARG A 95 -5.03 -12.51 12.24
N VAL A 96 -4.24 -12.03 13.20
CA VAL A 96 -4.64 -11.97 14.63
C VAL A 96 -5.87 -11.08 14.79
N GLY A 97 -5.87 -9.88 14.19
CA GLY A 97 -7.01 -8.96 14.23
C GLY A 97 -8.30 -9.57 13.66
N ARG A 98 -8.22 -10.21 12.50
CA ARG A 98 -9.34 -10.94 11.87
C ARG A 98 -9.84 -12.06 12.76
N GLY A 99 -8.94 -12.85 13.35
CA GLY A 99 -9.31 -13.94 14.25
C GLY A 99 -10.04 -13.45 15.50
N ALA A 100 -9.58 -12.35 16.09
CA ALA A 100 -10.26 -11.72 17.23
C ALA A 100 -11.65 -11.21 16.84
N ALA A 101 -11.78 -10.52 15.69
CA ALA A 101 -13.07 -10.06 15.19
C ALA A 101 -14.04 -11.22 14.92
N ALA A 102 -13.59 -12.27 14.23
CA ALA A 102 -14.41 -13.44 13.92
C ALA A 102 -14.88 -14.21 15.17
N ARG A 103 -14.05 -14.26 16.21
CA ARG A 103 -14.40 -14.91 17.49
C ARG A 103 -15.44 -14.11 18.28
N LEU A 104 -15.32 -12.78 18.27
CA LEU A 104 -16.11 -11.89 19.13
C LEU A 104 -17.36 -11.32 18.46
N LEU A 105 -17.41 -11.27 17.13
CA LEU A 105 -18.45 -10.56 16.37
C LEU A 105 -19.08 -11.50 15.34
N PRO A 106 -20.38 -11.85 15.45
CA PRO A 106 -21.04 -12.78 14.52
C PRO A 106 -20.94 -12.40 13.04
N ALA A 107 -21.11 -11.12 12.70
CA ALA A 107 -21.01 -10.63 11.31
C ALA A 107 -19.59 -10.71 10.71
N TRP A 108 -18.56 -10.91 11.54
CA TRP A 108 -17.17 -11.05 11.12
C TRP A 108 -16.72 -12.51 11.01
N ARG A 109 -17.63 -13.48 11.22
CA ARG A 109 -17.35 -14.88 10.91
C ARG A 109 -17.15 -15.05 9.41
N GLN A 110 -16.26 -15.96 9.03
CA GLN A 110 -15.79 -16.11 7.64
C GLN A 110 -16.93 -16.26 6.62
N GLU A 111 -17.96 -17.05 6.93
CA GLU A 111 -19.13 -17.21 6.05
C GLU A 111 -19.85 -15.87 5.80
N LYS A 112 -20.32 -15.20 6.86
CA LYS A 112 -21.04 -13.92 6.76
C LYS A 112 -20.21 -12.81 6.14
N LEU A 113 -18.92 -12.79 6.44
CA LEU A 113 -18.00 -11.82 5.86
C LEU A 113 -17.79 -12.06 4.37
N ARG A 114 -17.72 -13.32 3.92
CA ARG A 114 -17.65 -13.65 2.48
C ARG A 114 -18.95 -13.30 1.76
N ASP A 115 -20.11 -13.54 2.37
CA ASP A 115 -21.40 -13.11 1.82
C ASP A 115 -21.46 -11.59 1.62
N PHE A 116 -20.93 -10.83 2.57
CA PHE A 116 -20.80 -9.37 2.45
C PHE A 116 -19.79 -8.96 1.36
N LEU A 117 -18.66 -9.66 1.27
CA LEU A 117 -17.62 -9.38 0.28
C LEU A 117 -18.00 -9.80 -1.15
N ALA A 118 -18.97 -10.71 -1.31
CA ALA A 118 -19.48 -11.14 -2.60
C ALA A 118 -20.50 -10.17 -3.23
N LEU A 119 -20.90 -9.13 -2.50
CA LEU A 119 -21.79 -8.08 -3.02
C LEU A 119 -21.09 -7.29 -4.14
N ASP A 120 -21.86 -6.89 -5.16
CA ASP A 120 -21.39 -6.03 -6.26
C ASP A 120 -22.02 -4.62 -6.21
N ASP A 121 -23.13 -4.43 -5.47
CA ASP A 121 -23.82 -3.14 -5.35
C ASP A 121 -23.27 -2.31 -4.15
N PRO A 122 -22.63 -1.15 -4.39
CA PRO A 122 -22.14 -0.28 -3.33
C PRO A 122 -23.21 0.26 -2.38
N ALA A 123 -24.46 0.43 -2.84
CA ALA A 123 -25.54 0.91 -1.97
C ALA A 123 -25.93 -0.16 -0.93
N GLU A 124 -26.13 -1.39 -1.38
CA GLU A 124 -26.35 -2.57 -0.53
C GLU A 124 -25.20 -2.77 0.46
N GLN A 125 -23.96 -2.76 -0.04
CA GLN A 125 -22.74 -2.89 0.77
C GLN A 125 -22.67 -1.82 1.86
N ALA A 126 -22.94 -0.56 1.52
CA ALA A 126 -22.90 0.53 2.48
C ALA A 126 -23.98 0.35 3.57
N ARG A 127 -25.16 -0.14 3.21
CA ARG A 127 -26.24 -0.44 4.16
C ARG A 127 -25.82 -1.56 5.11
N ARG A 128 -25.39 -2.71 4.58
CA ARG A 128 -24.96 -3.87 5.38
C ARG A 128 -23.73 -3.56 6.23
N TRP A 129 -22.78 -2.78 5.72
CA TRP A 129 -21.65 -2.29 6.51
C TRP A 129 -22.13 -1.56 7.77
N ARG A 130 -23.03 -0.57 7.62
CA ARG A 130 -23.52 0.23 8.75
C ARG A 130 -24.37 -0.59 9.73
N GLN A 131 -25.18 -1.51 9.23
CA GLN A 131 -26.15 -2.25 10.04
C GLN A 131 -25.55 -3.49 10.72
N GLU A 132 -24.63 -4.20 10.04
CA GLU A 132 -24.17 -5.53 10.47
C GLU A 132 -22.69 -5.55 10.89
N LEU A 133 -21.80 -4.88 10.15
CA LEU A 133 -20.35 -4.98 10.39
C LEU A 133 -19.84 -3.89 11.34
N ASP A 134 -20.30 -2.65 11.16
CA ASP A 134 -19.82 -1.42 11.82
C ASP A 134 -20.35 -1.21 13.26
N THR A 135 -20.54 -2.30 13.98
CA THR A 135 -21.26 -2.34 15.26
C THR A 135 -20.49 -1.69 16.42
N PRO A 136 -21.17 -1.35 17.53
CA PRO A 136 -20.50 -0.93 18.77
C PRO A 136 -19.44 -1.93 19.26
N GLY A 137 -19.65 -3.23 19.03
CA GLY A 137 -18.69 -4.28 19.34
C GLY A 137 -17.39 -4.13 18.54
N LEU A 138 -17.49 -3.93 17.22
CA LEU A 138 -16.32 -3.64 16.37
C LEU A 138 -15.62 -2.35 16.82
N ARG A 139 -16.38 -1.28 17.08
CA ARG A 139 -15.83 0.01 17.56
C ARG A 139 -14.99 -0.18 18.81
N ARG A 140 -15.47 -0.96 19.78
CA ARG A 140 -14.76 -1.26 21.02
C ARG A 140 -13.51 -2.10 20.76
N LEU A 141 -13.61 -3.15 19.93
CA LEU A 141 -12.48 -4.00 19.59
C LEU A 141 -11.36 -3.20 18.92
N MET A 142 -11.70 -2.39 17.90
CA MET A 142 -10.73 -1.55 17.20
C MET A 142 -10.13 -0.48 18.11
N ARG A 143 -10.92 0.08 19.04
CA ARG A 143 -10.42 1.02 20.04
C ARG A 143 -9.33 0.41 20.92
N ILE A 144 -9.56 -0.81 21.42
CA ILE A 144 -8.59 -1.54 22.26
C ILE A 144 -7.34 -1.90 21.46
N GLY A 145 -7.51 -2.29 20.19
CA GLY A 145 -6.40 -2.71 19.34
C GLY A 145 -5.56 -1.56 18.80
N LEU A 146 -6.18 -0.50 18.27
CA LEU A 146 -5.56 0.43 17.32
C LEU A 146 -5.34 1.85 17.85
N ARG A 147 -5.86 2.22 19.03
CA ARG A 147 -5.59 3.54 19.61
C ARG A 147 -4.17 3.65 20.17
N PRO A 148 -3.64 4.87 20.36
CA PRO A 148 -2.44 5.11 21.15
C PRO A 148 -2.56 4.42 22.52
N GLY A 149 -1.54 3.64 22.90
CA GLY A 149 -1.56 2.81 24.11
C GLY A 149 -2.35 1.49 24.00
N GLY A 150 -3.02 1.22 22.87
CA GLY A 150 -3.65 -0.04 22.57
C GLY A 150 -2.66 -1.15 22.19
N ALA A 151 -3.15 -2.38 22.04
CA ALA A 151 -2.29 -3.56 21.84
C ALA A 151 -1.34 -3.44 20.65
N LEU A 152 -1.79 -2.86 19.52
CA LEU A 152 -0.92 -2.60 18.37
C LEU A 152 0.12 -1.53 18.70
N ALA A 153 -0.28 -0.40 19.27
CA ALA A 153 0.64 0.70 19.58
C ALA A 153 1.73 0.28 20.59
N VAL A 154 1.38 -0.57 21.57
CA VAL A 154 2.34 -1.14 22.53
C VAL A 154 3.31 -2.11 21.86
N ALA A 155 2.84 -2.91 20.91
CA ALA A 155 3.65 -3.89 20.22
C ALA A 155 4.50 -3.29 19.08
N LEU A 156 4.05 -2.17 18.50
CA LEU A 156 4.75 -1.45 17.43
C LEU A 156 6.09 -0.92 17.93
N ARG A 157 7.11 -0.98 17.09
CA ARG A 157 8.40 -0.35 17.42
C ARG A 157 8.24 1.17 17.52
N PRO A 158 8.97 1.85 18.42
CA PRO A 158 8.89 3.30 18.58
C PRO A 158 9.07 4.07 17.27
N SER A 159 9.90 3.55 16.36
CA SER A 159 10.17 4.14 15.05
C SER A 159 8.97 4.11 14.08
N PHE A 160 7.90 3.39 14.41
CA PHE A 160 6.63 3.35 13.67
C PHE A 160 5.48 4.03 14.43
N ALA A 161 5.70 4.50 15.67
CA ALA A 161 4.65 5.10 16.49
C ALA A 161 4.04 6.37 15.85
N GLY A 162 4.83 7.12 15.07
CA GLY A 162 4.38 8.29 14.31
C GLY A 162 3.82 8.02 12.91
N VAL A 163 3.78 6.76 12.48
CA VAL A 163 3.24 6.36 11.16
C VAL A 163 1.73 6.15 11.22
N VAL A 164 1.22 5.72 12.36
CA VAL A 164 -0.19 5.36 12.56
C VAL A 164 -0.97 6.57 13.11
N PRO A 165 -2.12 6.96 12.51
CA PRO A 165 -2.92 8.07 13.01
C PRO A 165 -3.36 7.92 14.48
N ALA A 166 -3.47 9.02 15.23
CA ALA A 166 -3.84 8.99 16.65
C ALA A 166 -5.25 8.40 16.93
N ARG A 167 -6.13 8.39 15.93
CA ARG A 167 -7.47 7.76 15.99
C ARG A 167 -7.59 6.69 14.92
N PHE A 168 -6.56 5.86 14.77
CA PHE A 168 -6.50 4.90 13.67
C PHE A 168 -7.69 3.93 13.65
N ASP A 169 -8.28 3.64 14.80
CA ASP A 169 -9.55 2.91 14.92
C ASP A 169 -10.66 3.55 14.07
N GLU A 170 -10.89 4.85 14.24
CA GLU A 170 -11.94 5.60 13.53
C GLU A 170 -11.55 5.93 12.10
N VAL A 171 -10.26 6.21 11.87
CA VAL A 171 -9.73 6.48 10.54
C VAL A 171 -9.89 5.26 9.64
N LEU A 172 -9.43 4.09 10.07
CA LEU A 172 -9.55 2.85 9.29
C LEU A 172 -11.01 2.50 9.03
N ARG A 173 -11.89 2.64 10.02
CA ARG A 173 -13.35 2.45 9.84
C ARG A 173 -13.94 3.38 8.78
N ARG A 174 -13.60 4.68 8.81
CA ARG A 174 -14.07 5.66 7.82
C ARG A 174 -13.52 5.36 6.43
N ARG A 175 -12.28 4.90 6.32
CA ARG A 175 -11.68 4.45 5.05
C ARG A 175 -12.40 3.23 4.51
N LEU A 176 -12.62 2.20 5.32
CA LEU A 176 -13.39 1.01 4.96
C LEU A 176 -14.81 1.37 4.53
N GLN A 177 -15.53 2.18 5.31
CA GLN A 177 -16.88 2.64 4.97
C GLN A 177 -16.90 3.35 3.61
N ARG A 178 -15.93 4.24 3.34
CA ARG A 178 -15.82 4.93 2.06
C ARG A 178 -15.59 3.93 0.92
N THR A 179 -14.67 2.98 1.09
CA THR A 179 -14.33 1.98 0.08
C THR A 179 -15.54 1.10 -0.26
N VAL A 180 -16.23 0.54 0.74
CA VAL A 180 -17.41 -0.33 0.50
C VAL A 180 -18.62 0.44 -0.03
N SER A 181 -18.67 1.76 0.13
CA SER A 181 -19.74 2.60 -0.43
C SER A 181 -19.47 3.07 -1.85
N ARG A 182 -18.28 2.81 -2.40
CA ARG A 182 -17.85 3.31 -3.71
C ARG A 182 -17.46 2.23 -4.69
N HIS A 183 -16.86 1.16 -4.20
CA HIS A 183 -16.33 0.09 -5.04
C HIS A 183 -17.08 -1.22 -4.76
N PRO A 184 -17.44 -1.96 -5.81
CA PRO A 184 -17.95 -3.31 -5.63
C PRO A 184 -16.99 -4.19 -4.85
N ASN A 185 -17.47 -4.84 -3.79
CA ASN A 185 -16.65 -5.71 -2.95
C ASN A 185 -16.21 -6.95 -3.72
N ALA A 186 -17.09 -7.51 -4.55
CA ALA A 186 -16.89 -8.77 -5.28
C ALA A 186 -15.60 -8.76 -6.12
N ARG A 187 -15.22 -7.60 -6.66
CA ARG A 187 -14.02 -7.42 -7.49
C ARG A 187 -12.88 -6.68 -6.79
N ASN A 188 -13.03 -6.33 -5.51
CA ASN A 188 -12.02 -5.59 -4.76
C ASN A 188 -11.06 -6.54 -4.03
N GLU A 189 -10.00 -6.97 -4.71
CA GLU A 189 -9.03 -7.91 -4.17
C GLU A 189 -8.37 -7.45 -2.86
N TRP A 190 -8.10 -6.15 -2.69
CA TRP A 190 -7.49 -5.62 -1.48
C TRP A 190 -8.43 -5.73 -0.29
N LEU A 191 -9.73 -5.49 -0.49
CA LEU A 191 -10.73 -5.61 0.57
C LEU A 191 -10.89 -7.07 1.02
N TRP A 192 -10.92 -8.02 0.08
CA TRP A 192 -10.93 -9.46 0.39
C TRP A 192 -9.69 -9.88 1.19
N ARG A 193 -8.50 -9.42 0.78
CA ARG A 193 -7.26 -9.70 1.50
C ARG A 193 -7.25 -9.07 2.89
N LEU A 194 -7.74 -7.84 3.02
CA LEU A 194 -7.72 -7.09 4.27
C LEU A 194 -8.68 -7.71 5.29
N LEU A 195 -9.94 -7.91 4.89
CA LEU A 195 -11.02 -8.31 5.80
C LEU A 195 -11.12 -9.82 5.99
N ALA A 196 -10.98 -10.62 4.93
CA ALA A 196 -11.12 -12.08 5.01
C ALA A 196 -9.78 -12.82 5.01
N GLY A 197 -8.69 -12.18 4.55
CA GLY A 197 -7.41 -12.87 4.34
C GLY A 197 -7.44 -13.81 3.13
N ALA A 198 -8.32 -13.55 2.17
CA ALA A 198 -8.53 -14.40 0.99
C ALA A 198 -8.44 -13.59 -0.31
N GLN A 199 -8.39 -14.29 -1.45
CA GLN A 199 -8.66 -13.66 -2.74
C GLN A 199 -10.17 -13.67 -3.01
N PRO A 200 -10.68 -12.75 -3.85
CA PRO A 200 -12.02 -12.90 -4.40
C PRO A 200 -12.10 -14.23 -5.17
N PRO A 201 -13.29 -14.86 -5.24
CA PRO A 201 -13.51 -16.02 -6.10
C PRO A 201 -13.10 -15.65 -7.53
N ALA A 202 -12.32 -16.52 -8.17
CA ALA A 202 -11.94 -16.31 -9.55
C ALA A 202 -13.21 -16.21 -10.41
N VAL A 203 -13.33 -15.13 -11.19
CA VAL A 203 -14.16 -15.18 -12.39
C VAL A 203 -13.43 -16.15 -13.33
N PRO A 204 -14.08 -17.19 -13.90
CA PRO A 204 -13.44 -18.06 -14.85
C PRO A 204 -12.87 -17.21 -16.00
N ALA A 205 -11.54 -17.12 -16.08
CA ALA A 205 -10.87 -16.52 -17.21
C ALA A 205 -10.80 -17.58 -18.34
N PRO A 206 -10.78 -17.16 -19.62
CA PRO A 206 -10.35 -18.05 -20.69
C PRO A 206 -8.94 -18.62 -20.37
N PRO A 207 -8.59 -19.81 -20.89
CA PRO A 207 -7.31 -20.44 -20.60
C PRO A 207 -6.17 -19.47 -20.94
N PRO A 208 -5.16 -19.33 -20.07
CA PRO A 208 -4.10 -18.36 -20.31
C PRO A 208 -3.28 -18.77 -21.53
N GLU A 209 -3.03 -17.82 -22.43
CA GLU A 209 -1.85 -17.87 -23.29
C GLU A 209 -0.60 -17.93 -22.39
N PRO A 210 0.52 -18.52 -22.84
CA PRO A 210 1.73 -18.61 -22.02
C PRO A 210 2.19 -17.21 -21.60
N GLU A 211 1.78 -16.78 -20.41
CA GLU A 211 2.17 -15.48 -19.88
C GLU A 211 3.69 -15.51 -19.64
N PRO A 212 4.45 -14.53 -20.15
CA PRO A 212 5.79 -14.33 -19.66
C PRO A 212 5.73 -14.16 -18.14
N ALA A 213 6.76 -14.64 -17.42
CA ALA A 213 6.83 -14.48 -15.97
C ALA A 213 6.43 -13.05 -15.59
N ALA A 214 5.53 -12.88 -14.61
CA ALA A 214 4.88 -11.60 -14.28
C ALA A 214 5.84 -10.42 -13.98
N GLY A 215 7.15 -10.67 -13.89
CA GLY A 215 8.20 -9.66 -13.75
C GLY A 215 9.25 -9.62 -14.87
N ALA A 216 9.02 -10.20 -16.04
CA ALA A 216 9.89 -10.02 -17.20
C ALA A 216 10.04 -8.51 -17.48
N GLY A 217 11.25 -7.97 -17.32
CA GLY A 217 11.53 -6.53 -17.49
C GLY A 217 11.58 -5.70 -16.20
N VAL A 218 11.41 -6.28 -15.01
CA VAL A 218 11.59 -5.55 -13.73
C VAL A 218 13.06 -5.58 -13.28
N ARG A 219 13.70 -4.41 -13.23
CA ARG A 219 15.04 -4.24 -12.64
C ARG A 219 14.96 -4.02 -11.14
N LEU A 220 15.42 -4.98 -10.35
CA LEU A 220 15.48 -4.87 -8.88
C LEU A 220 16.78 -4.21 -8.41
N VAL A 221 16.66 -3.20 -7.53
CA VAL A 221 17.80 -2.46 -6.95
C VAL A 221 17.69 -2.50 -5.43
N HIS A 222 18.73 -3.02 -4.77
CA HIS A 222 18.88 -2.90 -3.33
C HIS A 222 19.47 -1.54 -2.99
N GLY A 223 18.73 -0.72 -2.26
CA GLY A 223 19.22 0.59 -1.86
C GLY A 223 18.15 1.49 -1.27
N ASP A 224 18.61 2.62 -0.74
CA ASP A 224 17.74 3.72 -0.38
C ASP A 224 17.21 4.42 -1.65
N VAL A 225 15.92 4.73 -1.69
CA VAL A 225 15.29 5.32 -2.87
C VAL A 225 15.82 6.73 -3.16
N VAL A 226 16.15 7.53 -2.13
CA VAL A 226 16.74 8.86 -2.32
C VAL A 226 18.10 8.70 -2.98
N HIS A 227 18.92 7.78 -2.48
CA HIS A 227 20.24 7.49 -3.07
C HIS A 227 20.13 7.00 -4.51
N THR A 228 19.16 6.12 -4.80
CA THR A 228 18.94 5.59 -6.14
C THR A 228 18.52 6.68 -7.12
N LEU A 229 17.59 7.56 -6.72
CA LEU A 229 17.17 8.70 -7.52
C LEU A 229 18.33 9.69 -7.73
N GLN A 230 19.15 9.97 -6.71
CA GLN A 230 20.32 10.87 -6.84
C GLN A 230 21.37 10.36 -7.83
N ARG A 231 21.54 9.04 -7.95
CA ARG A 231 22.50 8.41 -8.86
C ARG A 231 21.94 8.19 -10.27
N ALA A 232 20.63 8.34 -10.46
CA ALA A 232 20.04 8.23 -11.77
C ALA A 232 20.48 9.40 -12.66
N PRO A 233 20.57 9.21 -13.99
CA PRO A 233 20.70 10.31 -14.92
C PRO A 233 19.59 11.35 -14.69
N ARG A 234 19.90 12.63 -14.93
CA ARG A 234 18.90 13.70 -14.85
C ARG A 234 17.75 13.39 -15.83
N GLY A 235 16.51 13.39 -15.35
CA GLY A 235 15.35 12.99 -16.17
C GLY A 235 15.38 11.53 -16.65
N GLY A 236 16.08 10.65 -15.92
CA GLY A 236 16.17 9.22 -16.20
C GLY A 236 14.86 8.45 -16.04
N TYR A 237 13.85 9.02 -15.39
CA TYR A 237 12.52 8.44 -15.23
C TYR A 237 11.42 9.35 -15.78
N ASP A 238 10.40 8.72 -16.35
CA ASP A 238 9.19 9.37 -16.85
C ASP A 238 8.12 9.47 -15.77
N ALA A 239 8.11 8.50 -14.85
CA ALA A 239 7.27 8.54 -13.65
C ALA A 239 7.92 7.81 -12.46
N VAL A 240 7.47 8.13 -11.25
CA VAL A 240 7.86 7.42 -10.03
C VAL A 240 6.65 7.20 -9.13
N THR A 241 6.59 6.06 -8.43
CA THR A 241 5.60 5.81 -7.38
C THR A 241 6.30 5.47 -6.06
N LEU A 242 5.95 6.21 -5.01
CA LEU A 242 6.60 6.17 -3.70
C LEU A 242 5.54 5.94 -2.63
N SER A 243 5.39 4.68 -2.24
CA SER A 243 4.44 4.30 -1.19
C SER A 243 5.14 4.26 0.16
N ASN A 244 4.56 4.90 1.18
CA ASN A 244 5.00 4.95 2.59
C ASN A 244 6.43 5.47 2.88
N VAL A 245 7.19 5.88 1.86
CA VAL A 245 8.57 6.36 2.01
C VAL A 245 8.68 7.58 2.94
N LEU A 246 7.65 8.44 2.95
CA LEU A 246 7.56 9.63 3.81
C LEU A 246 6.92 9.33 5.18
N ASP A 247 6.47 8.10 5.41
CA ASP A 247 5.90 7.68 6.68
C ASP A 247 7.01 7.25 7.64
N GLY A 248 7.36 8.15 8.56
CA GLY A 248 8.32 7.89 9.63
C GLY A 248 9.58 8.78 9.60
N PRO A 249 10.23 8.98 8.43
CA PRO A 249 11.38 9.89 8.33
C PRO A 249 11.05 11.36 8.64
N ASP A 250 12.10 12.13 8.96
CA ASP A 250 12.01 13.56 9.29
C ASP A 250 11.86 14.47 8.06
N ALA A 251 11.68 15.78 8.32
CA ALA A 251 11.59 16.80 7.28
C ALA A 251 12.86 16.91 6.41
N GLY A 252 14.03 16.58 6.98
CA GLY A 252 15.29 16.55 6.26
C GLY A 252 15.32 15.46 5.19
N PHE A 253 14.79 14.27 5.50
CA PHE A 253 14.61 13.19 4.54
C PHE A 253 13.62 13.60 3.44
N ALA A 254 12.47 14.18 3.79
CA ALA A 254 11.47 14.63 2.81
C ALA A 254 12.08 15.65 1.82
N ARG A 255 12.87 16.61 2.33
CA ARG A 255 13.57 17.60 1.49
C ARG A 255 14.57 16.94 0.53
N ARG A 256 15.34 15.95 0.99
CA ARG A 256 16.28 15.22 0.12
C ARG A 256 15.55 14.39 -0.92
N LEU A 257 14.47 13.69 -0.55
CA LEU A 257 13.64 12.93 -1.48
C LEU A 257 13.08 13.84 -2.57
N ARG A 258 12.54 15.00 -2.21
CA ARG A 258 12.04 15.98 -3.17
C ARG A 258 13.10 16.42 -4.16
N ALA A 259 14.30 16.76 -3.67
CA ALA A 259 15.42 17.14 -4.52
C ALA A 259 15.83 16.01 -5.47
N ALA A 260 15.89 14.77 -4.97
CA ALA A 260 16.23 13.59 -5.75
C ALA A 260 15.17 13.27 -6.83
N VAL A 261 13.89 13.39 -6.50
CA VAL A 261 12.77 13.24 -7.47
C VAL A 261 12.86 14.30 -8.57
N ARG A 262 13.06 15.58 -8.22
CA ARG A 262 13.20 16.66 -9.21
C ARG A 262 14.42 16.49 -10.14
N HIS A 263 15.48 15.85 -9.64
CA HIS A 263 16.65 15.53 -10.44
C HIS A 263 16.37 14.37 -11.39
N ALA A 264 15.83 13.26 -10.87
CA ALA A 264 15.73 12.00 -11.60
C ALA A 264 14.52 11.91 -12.54
N VAL A 265 13.44 12.64 -12.26
CA VAL A 265 12.21 12.61 -13.06
C VAL A 265 12.24 13.74 -14.08
N ARG A 266 11.91 13.44 -15.34
CA ARG A 266 11.92 14.44 -16.41
C ARG A 266 10.90 15.56 -16.14
N PRO A 267 11.11 16.78 -16.67
CA PRO A 267 10.06 17.80 -16.69
C PRO A 267 8.76 17.25 -17.32
N GLY A 268 7.62 17.54 -16.70
CA GLY A 268 6.32 16.98 -17.10
C GLY A 268 6.08 15.53 -16.64
N GLY A 269 7.06 14.88 -16.02
CA GLY A 269 6.93 13.53 -15.47
C GLY A 269 6.01 13.47 -14.25
N VAL A 270 5.55 12.26 -13.90
CA VAL A 270 4.51 12.04 -12.88
C VAL A 270 5.07 11.38 -11.63
N VAL A 271 4.70 11.89 -10.47
CA VAL A 271 5.05 11.36 -9.16
C VAL A 271 3.77 10.93 -8.46
N VAL A 272 3.64 9.64 -8.16
CA VAL A 272 2.60 9.12 -7.27
C VAL A 272 3.18 8.94 -5.87
N LEU A 273 2.52 9.50 -4.86
CA LEU A 273 2.90 9.38 -3.44
C LEU A 273 1.76 8.74 -2.67
N ARG A 274 2.07 7.77 -1.80
CA ARG A 274 1.10 7.25 -0.82
C ARG A 274 1.60 7.43 0.60
N SER A 275 0.67 7.81 1.48
CA SER A 275 0.93 7.91 2.92
C SER A 275 -0.25 7.36 3.72
N ALA A 276 0.07 6.65 4.79
CA ALA A 276 -0.90 6.17 5.77
C ALA A 276 -1.48 7.30 6.62
N ARG A 277 -0.82 8.47 6.64
CA ARG A 277 -1.23 9.67 7.41
C ARG A 277 -2.59 10.19 6.96
N GLU A 278 -3.25 10.92 7.84
CA GLU A 278 -4.49 11.60 7.49
C GLU A 278 -4.22 12.81 6.58
N PRO A 279 -5.13 13.12 5.65
CA PRO A 279 -4.95 14.21 4.72
C PRO A 279 -4.94 15.59 5.41
N GLY A 280 -3.99 16.43 5.00
CA GLY A 280 -3.93 17.85 5.38
C GLY A 280 -4.83 18.74 4.53
N ALA A 281 -4.50 20.04 4.45
CA ALA A 281 -5.30 21.05 3.73
C ALA A 281 -5.50 20.74 2.23
N HIS A 282 -4.63 19.93 1.63
CA HIS A 282 -4.73 19.52 0.23
C HIS A 282 -5.67 18.31 0.00
N GLY A 283 -6.38 17.87 1.04
CA GLY A 283 -7.42 16.83 0.95
C GLY A 283 -6.87 15.41 0.76
N PRO A 284 -7.69 14.40 0.45
CA PRO A 284 -7.26 13.00 0.31
C PRO A 284 -6.65 12.67 -1.06
N GLY A 285 -6.87 13.51 -2.08
CA GLY A 285 -6.47 13.22 -3.45
C GLY A 285 -7.11 11.91 -3.93
N TRP A 286 -6.30 11.06 -4.57
CA TRP A 286 -6.73 9.75 -5.06
C TRP A 286 -7.07 8.75 -3.94
N ALA A 287 -6.73 9.01 -2.67
CA ALA A 287 -7.13 8.13 -1.55
C ALA A 287 -8.66 8.04 -1.39
N GLY A 288 -9.40 8.99 -1.97
CA GLY A 288 -10.86 8.91 -2.05
C GLY A 288 -11.36 7.80 -3.00
N GLN A 289 -10.57 7.46 -4.02
CA GLN A 289 -10.90 6.49 -5.07
C GLN A 289 -10.07 5.20 -4.98
N ASP A 290 -9.07 5.17 -4.10
CA ASP A 290 -8.22 4.01 -3.84
C ASP A 290 -9.03 2.85 -3.25
N ARG A 291 -8.93 1.69 -3.90
CA ARG A 291 -9.65 0.47 -3.51
C ARG A 291 -9.05 -0.26 -2.32
N SER A 292 -7.80 0.04 -1.93
CA SER A 292 -7.07 -0.68 -0.88
C SER A 292 -7.47 -0.33 0.55
N ALA A 293 -8.18 0.79 0.74
CA ALA A 293 -8.70 1.29 2.01
C ALA A 293 -7.65 1.64 3.09
N LEU A 294 -6.35 1.45 2.83
CA LEU A 294 -5.30 1.70 3.81
C LEU A 294 -4.71 3.10 3.76
N TRP A 295 -4.77 3.79 2.62
CA TRP A 295 -4.11 5.09 2.45
C TRP A 295 -5.02 6.24 2.85
N GLY A 296 -4.47 7.22 3.58
CA GLY A 296 -5.16 8.49 3.85
C GLY A 296 -4.87 9.55 2.80
N VAL A 297 -3.70 9.42 2.15
CA VAL A 297 -3.27 10.27 1.07
C VAL A 297 -2.75 9.42 -0.07
N VAL A 298 -3.27 9.68 -1.27
CA VAL A 298 -2.65 9.28 -2.54
C VAL A 298 -2.62 10.52 -3.42
N ARG A 299 -1.42 10.94 -3.84
CA ARG A 299 -1.20 12.13 -4.67
C ARG A 299 -0.60 11.72 -5.98
N ALA A 300 -1.14 12.23 -7.07
CA ALA A 300 -0.45 12.27 -8.35
C ALA A 300 -0.03 13.72 -8.61
N VAL A 301 1.26 13.94 -8.85
CA VAL A 301 1.86 15.25 -9.07
C VAL A 301 2.58 15.23 -10.40
N ARG A 302 2.32 16.22 -11.26
CA ARG A 302 3.09 16.43 -12.49
C ARG A 302 4.20 17.45 -12.20
N LEU A 303 5.44 17.10 -12.52
CA LEU A 303 6.58 17.98 -12.29
C LEU A 303 6.68 19.09 -13.32
N GLY A 304 7.11 20.27 -12.89
CA GLY A 304 7.25 21.46 -13.75
C GLY A 304 6.03 22.40 -13.70
N ASP A 305 4.98 22.01 -12.99
CA ASP A 305 3.96 22.95 -12.52
C ASP A 305 4.38 23.45 -11.12
N ALA A 306 4.58 24.76 -10.97
CA ALA A 306 5.07 25.35 -9.72
C ALA A 306 4.18 25.02 -8.51
N ALA A 307 2.88 24.80 -8.75
CA ALA A 307 1.92 24.35 -7.73
C ALA A 307 2.04 22.84 -7.45
N GLY A 308 2.33 22.03 -8.47
CA GLY A 308 2.55 20.58 -8.36
C GLY A 308 3.80 20.27 -7.55
N ASP A 309 4.91 20.94 -7.84
CA ASP A 309 6.22 20.72 -7.22
C ASP A 309 6.25 20.97 -5.70
N ARG A 310 5.30 21.78 -5.19
CA ARG A 310 5.13 22.02 -3.75
C ARG A 310 4.43 20.86 -3.04
N ARG A 311 3.64 20.07 -3.75
CA ARG A 311 2.80 18.97 -3.24
C ARG A 311 3.51 17.60 -3.17
N ILE A 312 4.83 17.56 -3.32
CA ILE A 312 5.64 16.36 -3.04
C ILE A 312 5.84 16.21 -1.53
N GLU A 313 4.72 16.13 -0.80
CA GLU A 313 4.58 15.93 0.64
C GLU A 313 3.27 15.14 0.86
N PRO A 314 3.12 14.43 1.99
CA PRO A 314 1.84 13.83 2.39
C PRO A 314 0.74 14.90 2.55
#